data_AF-A0A7M2V676-F1
#
_entry.id   AF-A0A7M2V676-F1
#
_cell.length_a   1.000
_cell.length_b   1.000
_cell.length_c   1.000
_cell.angle_alpha   90.00
_cell.angle_beta   90.00
_cell.angle_gamma   90.00
#
_symmetry.space_group_name_H-M   'P 1'
#
loop_
_entity.id
_entity.type
_entity.pdbx_description
1 polymer ?
#
loop_
_entity_poly.entity_id
_entity_poly.type
_entity_poly.pdbx_seq_one_letter_code
_entity_poly.pdbx_strand_id
1 'polypeptide(L)'
;MLNFIMTILPLLALIGLVFVFPKWRHRKNDIQANHGLRKISITTKTFRPGKGGQLLPTDYYFDEGYFYEVQLDVKKSVPLSAITKIERDNIKVNNRSFWIVTYMTDGQMKQARFRHNYTLFNTDFADFLEAVKRANPAASVRKLNALSL
;
A
#
# COMPACT_ATOMS: atom_id res chain seq x y z
N MET A 1 10.02 16.35 -44.38
CA MET A 1 9.07 16.57 -43.25
C MET A 1 8.26 15.32 -42.89
N LEU A 2 7.90 14.44 -43.85
CA LEU A 2 7.10 13.23 -43.59
C LEU A 2 7.81 12.14 -42.74
N ASN A 3 9.15 12.02 -42.84
CA ASN A 3 9.92 10.98 -42.14
C ASN A 3 10.03 11.18 -40.61
N PHE A 4 9.83 12.41 -40.11
CA PHE A 4 9.81 12.67 -38.66
C PHE A 4 8.51 12.21 -38.01
N ILE A 5 7.38 12.33 -38.71
CA ILE A 5 6.07 11.89 -38.20
C ILE A 5 6.01 10.36 -38.10
N MET A 6 6.58 9.66 -39.08
CA MET A 6 6.63 8.18 -39.10
C MET A 6 7.55 7.57 -38.03
N THR A 7 8.50 8.33 -37.48
CA THR A 7 9.39 7.87 -36.40
C THR A 7 8.88 8.25 -35.00
N ILE A 8 8.17 9.37 -34.87
CA ILE A 8 7.58 9.80 -33.59
C ILE A 8 6.37 8.95 -33.20
N LEU A 9 5.55 8.52 -34.18
CA LEU A 9 4.35 7.72 -33.93
C LEU A 9 4.64 6.35 -33.26
N PRO A 10 5.61 5.53 -33.71
CA PRO A 10 5.95 4.29 -33.02
C PRO A 10 6.62 4.54 -31.65
N LEU A 11 7.33 5.66 -31.47
CA LEU A 11 7.93 6.03 -30.19
C LEU A 11 6.84 6.37 -29.15
N LEU A 12 5.83 7.14 -29.54
CA LEU A 12 4.67 7.44 -28.69
C LEU A 12 3.83 6.19 -28.42
N ALA A 13 3.70 5.29 -29.40
CA ALA A 13 3.03 4.01 -29.20
C ALA A 13 3.79 3.12 -28.20
N LEU A 14 5.12 3.05 -28.27
CA LEU A 14 5.98 2.35 -27.30
C LEU A 14 5.87 2.96 -25.89
N ILE A 15 5.88 4.30 -25.78
CA ILE A 15 5.68 4.99 -24.51
C ILE A 15 4.29 4.68 -23.94
N GLY A 16 3.24 4.73 -24.76
CA GLY A 16 1.88 4.33 -24.37
C GLY A 16 1.80 2.87 -23.90
N LEU A 17 2.53 1.98 -24.56
CA LEU A 17 2.64 0.56 -24.17
C LEU A 17 3.28 0.40 -22.78
N VAL A 18 4.29 1.20 -22.44
CA VAL A 18 4.87 1.20 -21.08
C VAL A 18 3.85 1.64 -20.02
N PHE A 19 2.92 2.53 -20.34
CA PHE A 19 1.85 2.95 -19.42
C PHE A 19 0.67 1.97 -19.33
N VAL A 20 0.40 1.18 -20.38
CA VAL A 20 -0.72 0.22 -20.42
C VAL A 20 -0.35 -1.14 -19.81
N PHE A 21 0.92 -1.54 -19.86
CA PHE A 21 1.36 -2.87 -19.42
C PHE A 21 1.82 -3.07 -17.96
N PRO A 22 1.83 -2.08 -17.03
CA PRO A 22 2.29 -2.35 -15.66
C PRO A 22 1.37 -3.34 -14.92
N LYS A 23 0.06 -3.32 -15.22
CA LYS A 23 -0.92 -4.25 -14.64
C LYS A 23 -0.67 -5.72 -14.97
N TRP A 24 -0.04 -6.03 -16.10
CA TRP A 24 0.17 -7.42 -16.54
C TRP A 24 1.41 -8.07 -15.93
N ARG A 25 2.44 -7.29 -15.60
CA ARG A 25 3.67 -7.80 -14.96
C ARG A 25 3.49 -8.09 -13.47
N HIS A 26 2.62 -7.34 -12.78
CA HIS A 26 2.52 -7.44 -11.32
C HIS A 26 1.68 -8.64 -10.85
N ARG A 27 0.69 -9.08 -11.64
CA ARG A 27 -0.25 -10.14 -11.23
C ARG A 27 0.37 -11.53 -11.08
N LYS A 28 1.57 -11.79 -11.61
CA LYS A 28 2.18 -13.13 -11.60
C LYS A 28 3.35 -13.31 -10.62
N ASN A 29 4.09 -12.25 -10.26
CA ASN A 29 5.35 -12.41 -9.54
C ASN A 29 5.22 -12.36 -8.01
N ASP A 30 4.29 -11.57 -7.44
CA ASP A 30 4.18 -11.45 -5.97
C ASP A 30 3.32 -12.54 -5.30
N ILE A 31 2.37 -13.14 -6.03
CA ILE A 31 1.48 -14.18 -5.47
C ILE A 31 2.26 -15.44 -5.07
N GLN A 32 3.34 -15.78 -5.79
CA GLN A 32 4.15 -16.97 -5.52
C GLN A 32 5.29 -16.74 -4.52
N ALA A 33 5.79 -15.50 -4.34
CA ALA A 33 6.98 -15.26 -3.53
C ALA A 33 6.71 -15.18 -2.02
N ASN A 34 5.46 -14.97 -1.59
CA ASN A 34 5.17 -14.67 -0.19
C ASN A 34 3.80 -15.19 0.30
N HIS A 35 3.45 -16.47 0.04
CA HIS A 35 2.26 -17.13 0.61
C HIS A 35 0.93 -16.32 0.49
N GLY A 36 0.77 -15.46 -0.52
CA GLY A 36 -0.39 -14.57 -0.68
C GLY A 36 -0.36 -13.24 0.09
N LEU A 37 0.68 -12.95 0.88
CA LEU A 37 0.86 -11.70 1.62
C LEU A 37 1.51 -10.63 0.75
N ARG A 38 0.77 -9.54 0.49
CA ARG A 38 1.25 -8.40 -0.31
C ARG A 38 1.78 -7.29 0.59
N LYS A 39 3.03 -6.86 0.36
CA LYS A 39 3.66 -5.81 1.17
C LYS A 39 3.18 -4.43 0.73
N ILE A 40 2.57 -3.69 1.65
CA ILE A 40 1.96 -2.39 1.34
C ILE A 40 2.72 -1.20 1.92
N SER A 41 3.71 -1.44 2.78
CA SER A 41 4.53 -0.38 3.38
C SER A 41 6.00 -0.41 2.99
N ILE A 42 6.63 0.74 3.06
CA ILE A 42 8.08 0.85 3.23
C ILE A 42 8.38 0.47 4.68
N THR A 43 9.51 -0.20 4.93
CA THR A 43 9.95 -0.51 6.29
C THR A 43 10.11 0.78 7.10
N THR A 44 9.34 0.89 8.18
CA THR A 44 9.38 2.02 9.10
C THR A 44 9.84 1.55 10.46
N LYS A 45 10.54 2.41 11.21
CA LYS A 45 10.88 2.09 12.60
C LYS A 45 9.80 2.64 13.51
N THR A 46 9.03 1.78 14.15
CA THR A 46 7.98 2.17 15.12
C THR A 46 8.35 1.74 16.52
N PHE A 47 7.82 2.48 17.49
CA PHE A 47 8.07 2.24 18.90
C PHE A 47 7.30 1.01 19.38
N ARG A 48 7.98 0.10 20.08
CA ARG A 48 7.33 -1.05 20.72
C ARG A 48 7.35 -0.88 22.25
N PRO A 49 6.17 -0.75 22.90
CA PRO A 49 6.07 -0.79 24.34
C PRO A 49 6.61 -2.13 24.88
N GLY A 50 7.47 -2.09 25.90
CA GLY A 50 7.99 -3.29 26.58
C GLY A 50 9.40 -3.79 26.19
N LYS A 51 10.07 -3.18 25.19
CA LYS A 51 11.49 -3.45 24.87
C LYS A 51 12.36 -2.19 25.02
N GLY A 52 12.36 -1.58 26.22
CA GLY A 52 13.27 -0.49 26.57
C GLY A 52 13.20 0.77 25.67
N GLY A 53 12.08 0.95 24.96
CA GLY A 53 11.86 2.08 24.06
C GLY A 53 12.59 2.03 22.72
N GLN A 54 13.08 0.85 22.30
CA GLN A 54 13.76 0.70 21.02
C GLN A 54 12.78 0.85 19.84
N LEU A 55 13.22 1.58 18.81
CA LEU A 55 12.50 1.67 17.53
C LEU A 55 12.80 0.44 16.68
N LEU A 56 11.77 -0.36 16.41
CA LEU A 56 11.90 -1.64 15.71
C LEU A 56 11.41 -1.55 14.27
N PRO A 57 12.08 -2.24 13.32
CA PRO A 57 11.62 -2.30 11.94
C PRO A 57 10.25 -2.98 11.90
N THR A 58 9.32 -2.29 11.25
CA THR A 58 7.92 -2.66 11.17
C THR A 58 7.46 -2.55 9.72
N ASP A 59 6.92 -3.65 9.25
CA ASP A 59 6.39 -3.83 7.91
C ASP A 59 4.90 -4.15 7.98
N TYR A 60 4.16 -3.68 6.98
CA TYR A 60 2.74 -3.91 6.86
C TYR A 60 2.43 -4.66 5.57
N TYR A 61 1.61 -5.69 5.73
CA TYR A 61 1.18 -6.58 4.66
C TYR A 61 -0.34 -6.70 4.67
N PHE A 62 -0.93 -7.17 3.58
CA PHE A 62 -2.33 -7.56 3.55
C PHE A 62 -2.56 -8.78 2.65
N ASP A 63 -3.66 -9.47 2.89
CA ASP A 63 -4.22 -10.50 2.02
C ASP A 63 -5.70 -10.21 1.74
N GLU A 64 -6.47 -11.23 1.32
CA GLU A 64 -7.89 -11.05 0.99
C GLU A 64 -8.79 -10.75 2.21
N GLY A 65 -8.37 -11.11 3.43
CA GLY A 65 -9.21 -11.02 4.63
C GLY A 65 -8.61 -10.20 5.78
N TYR A 66 -7.30 -10.03 5.81
CA TYR A 66 -6.56 -9.49 6.94
C TYR A 66 -5.49 -8.47 6.53
N PHE A 67 -5.31 -7.50 7.41
CA PHE A 67 -4.19 -6.58 7.48
C PHE A 67 -3.21 -7.08 8.54
N TYR A 68 -1.93 -7.08 8.21
CA TYR A 68 -0.87 -7.58 9.08
C TYR A 68 0.14 -6.50 9.41
N GLU A 69 0.47 -6.40 10.69
CA GLU A 69 1.60 -5.64 11.20
C GLU A 69 2.67 -6.64 11.67
N VAL A 70 3.84 -6.60 11.02
CA VAL A 70 4.96 -7.49 11.31
C VAL A 70 6.09 -6.68 11.92
N GLN A 71 6.40 -6.95 13.19
CA GLN A 71 7.51 -6.34 13.93
C GLN A 71 8.46 -7.43 14.41
N LEU A 72 9.64 -7.54 13.79
CA LEU A 72 10.58 -8.65 14.01
C LEU A 72 9.85 -10.01 13.90
N ASP A 73 9.65 -10.72 15.01
CA ASP A 73 8.99 -12.04 15.06
C ASP A 73 7.51 -11.98 15.45
N VAL A 74 6.97 -10.78 15.70
CA VAL A 74 5.56 -10.64 16.08
C VAL A 74 4.74 -10.20 14.89
N LYS A 75 3.83 -11.07 14.47
CA LYS A 75 2.81 -10.80 13.45
C LYS A 75 1.47 -10.57 14.14
N LYS A 76 0.97 -9.34 14.09
CA LYS A 76 -0.40 -9.00 14.48
C LYS A 76 -1.28 -8.98 13.25
N SER A 77 -2.44 -9.62 13.34
CA SER A 77 -3.43 -9.69 12.27
C SER A 77 -4.71 -8.98 12.66
N VAL A 78 -5.25 -8.20 11.75
CA VAL A 78 -6.48 -7.42 11.94
C VAL A 78 -7.40 -7.70 10.76
N PRO A 79 -8.66 -8.10 10.96
CA PRO A 79 -9.62 -8.29 9.87
C PRO A 79 -9.81 -6.99 9.08
N LEU A 80 -9.89 -7.06 7.75
CA LEU A 80 -10.13 -5.86 6.92
C LEU A 80 -11.48 -5.20 7.25
N SER A 81 -12.48 -5.98 7.67
CA SER A 81 -13.79 -5.48 8.12
C SER A 81 -13.72 -4.63 9.39
N ALA A 82 -12.70 -4.85 10.23
CA ALA A 82 -12.49 -4.10 11.46
C ALA A 82 -11.85 -2.72 11.24
N ILE A 83 -11.37 -2.45 10.02
CA ILE A 83 -10.81 -1.16 9.64
C ILE A 83 -11.97 -0.18 9.40
N THR A 84 -11.93 0.95 10.11
CA THR A 84 -13.00 1.96 10.09
C THR A 84 -12.61 3.20 9.28
N LYS A 85 -11.32 3.55 9.27
CA LYS A 85 -10.83 4.76 8.59
C LYS A 85 -9.43 4.55 8.05
N ILE A 86 -9.21 4.97 6.81
CA ILE A 86 -7.89 5.06 6.21
C ILE A 86 -7.69 6.47 5.71
N GLU A 87 -6.74 7.18 6.31
CA GLU A 87 -6.45 8.56 5.97
C GLU A 87 -4.98 8.82 5.69
N ARG A 88 -4.75 9.85 4.89
CA ARG A 88 -3.43 10.38 4.64
C ARG A 88 -3.13 11.46 5.67
N ASP A 89 -1.93 11.37 6.23
CA ASP A 89 -1.35 12.35 7.10
C ASP A 89 -0.74 13.53 6.30
N ASN A 90 -0.74 14.71 6.91
CA ASN A 90 -0.16 15.93 6.32
C ASN A 90 1.37 15.89 6.33
N ILE A 91 1.97 15.11 7.24
CA ILE A 91 3.42 14.98 7.33
C ILE A 91 3.95 14.12 6.17
N LYS A 92 4.96 14.64 5.48
CA LYS A 92 5.66 13.98 4.38
C LYS A 92 7.13 13.76 4.72
N VAL A 93 7.67 12.61 4.32
CA VAL A 93 9.10 12.32 4.38
C VAL A 93 9.53 11.75 3.04
N ASN A 94 10.53 12.38 2.41
CA ASN A 94 10.99 12.03 1.06
C ASN A 94 9.84 12.02 0.03
N ASN A 95 9.05 13.10 0.02
CA ASN A 95 7.85 13.28 -0.80
C ASN A 95 6.72 12.22 -0.63
N ARG A 96 6.84 11.30 0.33
CA ARG A 96 5.81 10.30 0.64
C ARG A 96 5.08 10.67 1.93
N SER A 97 3.75 10.74 1.87
CA SER A 97 2.92 10.95 3.06
C SER A 97 2.82 9.68 3.91
N PHE A 98 2.67 9.87 5.21
CA PHE A 98 2.19 8.79 6.07
C PHE A 98 0.72 8.51 5.80
N TRP A 99 0.34 7.25 5.97
CA TRP A 99 -1.03 6.77 5.99
C TRP A 99 -1.32 6.19 7.36
N ILE A 100 -2.53 6.46 7.83
CA ILE A 100 -3.04 6.06 9.12
C ILE A 100 -4.22 5.12 8.86
N VAL A 101 -4.06 3.87 9.27
CA VAL A 101 -5.11 2.85 9.25
C VAL A 101 -5.67 2.75 10.66
N THR A 102 -6.92 3.17 10.84
CA THR A 102 -7.65 3.09 12.10
C THR A 102 -8.53 1.85 12.09
N TYR A 103 -8.42 1.02 13.12
CA TYR A 103 -9.16 -0.23 13.25
C TYR A 103 -9.61 -0.46 14.69
N MET A 104 -10.70 -1.22 14.84
CA MET A 104 -11.21 -1.64 16.14
C MET A 104 -10.69 -3.04 16.48
N THR A 105 -10.07 -3.19 17.64
CA THR A 105 -9.60 -4.48 18.16
C THR A 105 -9.95 -4.55 19.65
N ASP A 106 -10.59 -5.62 20.09
CA ASP A 106 -10.96 -5.86 21.51
C ASP A 106 -11.70 -4.67 22.15
N GLY A 107 -12.60 -4.02 21.39
CA GLY A 107 -13.34 -2.83 21.84
C GLY A 107 -12.52 -1.54 21.90
N GLN A 108 -11.23 -1.58 21.59
CA GLN A 108 -10.35 -0.41 21.55
C GLN A 108 -10.05 0.03 20.12
N MET A 109 -10.07 1.35 19.90
CA MET A 109 -9.61 1.95 18.66
C MET A 109 -8.08 1.98 18.65
N LYS A 110 -7.48 1.37 17.62
CA LYS A 110 -6.03 1.36 17.40
C LYS A 110 -5.71 1.97 16.05
N GLN A 111 -4.50 2.51 15.93
CA GLN A 111 -4.02 3.17 14.71
C GLN A 111 -2.65 2.62 14.32
N ALA A 112 -2.52 2.23 13.05
CA ALA A 112 -1.25 1.89 12.44
C ALA A 112 -0.84 3.03 11.50
N ARG A 113 0.37 3.58 11.69
CA ARG A 113 0.92 4.67 10.87
C ARG A 113 2.13 4.18 10.08
N PHE A 114 2.07 4.28 8.77
CA PHE A 114 3.16 3.83 7.89
C PHE A 114 3.23 4.62 6.59
N ARG A 115 4.33 4.48 5.86
CA ARG A 115 4.46 5.01 4.50
C ARG A 115 4.18 3.90 3.50
N HIS A 116 3.35 4.17 2.50
CA HIS A 116 3.02 3.19 1.48
C HIS A 116 4.23 2.86 0.58
N ASN A 117 4.26 1.65 0.03
CA ASN A 117 5.22 1.25 -1.01
C ASN A 117 4.69 1.46 -2.44
N TYR A 118 3.58 2.21 -2.61
CA TYR A 118 3.00 2.43 -3.93
C TYR A 118 4.02 3.05 -4.90
N THR A 119 4.13 2.45 -6.07
CA THR A 119 4.86 2.99 -7.23
C THR A 119 4.03 2.70 -8.49
N LEU A 120 4.41 3.21 -9.67
CA LEU A 120 3.77 2.82 -10.94
C LEU A 120 3.81 1.30 -11.19
N PHE A 121 4.70 0.58 -10.50
CA PHE A 121 4.90 -0.86 -10.62
C PHE A 121 4.49 -1.64 -9.37
N ASN A 122 4.04 -0.96 -8.29
CA ASN A 122 3.47 -1.61 -7.10
C ASN A 122 2.11 -0.98 -6.80
N THR A 123 1.05 -1.72 -7.13
CA THR A 123 -0.35 -1.33 -6.90
C THR A 123 -0.95 -1.96 -5.65
N ASP A 124 -0.17 -2.73 -4.88
CA ASP A 124 -0.66 -3.48 -3.72
C ASP A 124 -1.38 -2.59 -2.71
N PHE A 125 -0.85 -1.39 -2.49
CA PHE A 125 -1.49 -0.44 -1.58
C PHE A 125 -2.85 0.06 -2.12
N ALA A 126 -3.00 0.21 -3.44
CA ALA A 126 -4.28 0.57 -4.03
C ALA A 126 -5.28 -0.60 -3.91
N ASP A 127 -4.83 -1.82 -4.20
CA ASP A 127 -5.62 -3.04 -4.04
C ASP A 127 -6.08 -3.22 -2.58
N PHE A 128 -5.24 -2.87 -1.61
CA PHE A 128 -5.59 -2.85 -0.18
C PHE A 128 -6.73 -1.87 0.11
N LEU A 129 -6.68 -0.63 -0.40
CA LEU A 129 -7.76 0.34 -0.21
C LEU A 129 -9.09 -0.16 -0.79
N GLU A 130 -9.05 -0.81 -1.96
CA GLU A 130 -10.22 -1.45 -2.56
C GLU A 130 -10.73 -2.63 -1.73
N ALA A 131 -9.83 -3.48 -1.24
CA ALA A 131 -10.19 -4.63 -0.41
C ALA A 131 -10.85 -4.21 0.91
N VAL A 132 -10.32 -3.18 1.57
CA VAL A 132 -10.94 -2.62 2.79
C VAL A 132 -12.31 -2.06 2.49
N LYS A 133 -12.45 -1.30 1.39
CA LYS A 133 -13.75 -0.75 1.00
C LYS A 133 -14.78 -1.83 0.64
N ARG A 134 -14.32 -2.96 0.09
CA ARG A 134 -15.17 -4.13 -0.19
C ARG A 134 -15.58 -4.84 1.10
N ALA A 135 -14.65 -5.02 2.04
CA ALA A 135 -14.90 -5.69 3.31
C ALA A 135 -15.76 -4.85 4.28
N ASN A 136 -15.59 -3.53 4.26
CA ASN A 136 -16.38 -2.59 5.02
C ASN A 136 -16.76 -1.36 4.18
N PRO A 137 -17.93 -1.38 3.52
CA PRO A 137 -18.41 -0.25 2.71
C PRO A 137 -18.63 1.04 3.52
N ALA A 138 -18.84 0.92 4.84
CA ALA A 138 -19.00 2.06 5.74
C ALA A 138 -17.65 2.69 6.16
N ALA A 139 -16.52 2.04 5.86
CA ALA A 139 -15.21 2.58 6.18
C ALA A 139 -14.91 3.84 5.36
N SER A 140 -14.42 4.88 6.05
CA SER A 140 -13.96 6.11 5.40
C SER A 140 -12.56 5.89 4.82
N VAL A 141 -12.51 5.44 3.56
CA VAL A 141 -11.25 5.19 2.83
C VAL A 141 -10.93 6.36 1.89
N ARG A 142 -9.83 7.07 2.13
CA ARG A 142 -9.35 8.13 1.24
C ARG A 142 -8.77 7.54 -0.04
N LYS A 143 -9.22 8.04 -1.20
CA LYS A 143 -8.70 7.60 -2.51
C LYS A 143 -7.25 8.05 -2.72
N LEU A 144 -6.47 7.23 -3.43
CA LEU A 144 -5.19 7.62 -4.00
C LEU A 144 -5.44 8.58 -5.16
N ASN A 145 -4.98 9.83 -5.04
CA ASN A 145 -4.97 10.77 -6.17
C ASN A 145 -3.56 10.82 -6.77
N ALA A 146 -3.46 10.92 -8.10
CA ALA A 146 -2.19 10.95 -8.83
C ALA A 146 -1.23 12.07 -8.36
N LEU A 147 -1.76 13.18 -7.85
CA LEU A 147 -0.98 14.32 -7.32
C LEU A 147 -0.44 14.11 -5.90
N SER A 148 -0.66 12.94 -5.31
CA SER A 148 -0.50 12.73 -3.87
C SER A 148 0.19 11.42 -3.52
N LEU A 149 1.07 11.03 -4.43
CA LEU A 149 1.64 9.71 -4.65
C LEU A 149 3.16 9.86 -4.64
#